data_AF-A9FHK3-F1
#
_entry.id   AF-A9FHK3-F1
#
_cell.length_a   1.000
_cell.length_b   1.000
_cell.length_c   1.000
_cell.angle_alpha   90.00
_cell.angle_beta   90.00
_cell.angle_gamma   90.00
#
_symmetry.space_group_name_H-M   'P 1'
#
loop_
_entity.id
_entity.type
_entity.pdbx_description
1 polymer ?
#
loop_
_entity_poly.entity_id
_entity_poly.type
_entity_poly.pdbx_seq_one_letter_code
_entity_poly.pdbx_strand_id
1 'polypeptide(L)'
;MRQVDPRPESSTADLVKEAITEARELMQVEVALARDEMNEEISRAKASCVALGAAAAAALLGVALVLVAIALAIAPEPLPALLIGLAFIALAIVVGVVGYKRVPRRPLERTRGRLGADVRLVRELV
;
A
#
# COMPACT_ATOMS: atom_id res chain seq x y z
N MET A 1 -12.11 60.85 -29.80
CA MET A 1 -11.84 60.79 -28.35
C MET A 1 -12.42 59.49 -27.83
N ARG A 2 -11.61 58.45 -27.59
CA ARG A 2 -12.06 57.16 -27.04
C ARG A 2 -12.21 57.34 -25.53
N GLN A 3 -13.43 57.16 -25.03
CA GLN A 3 -13.70 57.10 -23.60
C GLN A 3 -12.97 55.90 -23.01
N VAL A 4 -12.06 56.20 -22.09
CA VAL A 4 -11.45 55.22 -21.19
C VAL A 4 -12.52 54.90 -20.16
N ASP A 5 -13.11 53.71 -20.26
CA ASP A 5 -14.06 53.18 -19.28
C ASP A 5 -13.31 52.94 -17.96
N PRO A 6 -13.65 53.63 -16.86
CA PRO A 6 -13.00 53.43 -15.58
C PRO A 6 -13.55 52.14 -14.98
N ARG A 7 -12.98 51.00 -15.40
CA ARG A 7 -13.12 49.79 -14.60
C ARG A 7 -12.59 50.13 -13.21
N PRO A 8 -13.33 49.88 -12.13
CA PRO A 8 -12.76 50.01 -10.80
C PRO A 8 -11.53 49.11 -10.78
N GLU A 9 -10.36 49.73 -10.63
CA GLU A 9 -9.08 49.08 -10.41
C GLU A 9 -9.35 47.88 -9.51
N SER A 10 -9.19 46.65 -10.00
CA SER A 10 -9.37 45.49 -9.13
C SER A 10 -8.41 45.70 -7.95
N SER A 11 -8.98 45.79 -6.75
CA SER A 11 -8.18 46.10 -5.58
C SER A 11 -7.10 45.01 -5.46
N THR A 12 -5.92 45.34 -4.95
CA THR A 12 -4.90 44.32 -4.62
C THR A 12 -5.52 43.19 -3.77
N ALA A 13 -6.56 43.51 -2.98
CA ALA A 13 -7.37 42.55 -2.24
C ALA A 13 -8.15 41.55 -3.13
N ASP A 14 -8.69 41.98 -4.27
CA ASP A 14 -9.43 41.12 -5.19
C ASP A 14 -8.50 40.14 -5.92
N LEU A 15 -7.31 40.60 -6.34
CA LEU A 15 -6.28 39.73 -6.94
C LEU A 15 -5.75 38.67 -5.96
N VAL A 16 -5.55 39.06 -4.69
CA VAL A 16 -5.17 38.12 -3.64
C VAL A 16 -6.26 37.08 -3.40
N LYS A 17 -7.53 37.51 -3.42
CA LYS A 17 -8.68 36.60 -3.25
C LYS A 17 -8.81 35.60 -4.40
N GLU A 18 -8.56 36.04 -5.62
CA GLU A 18 -8.55 35.18 -6.82
C GLU A 18 -7.39 34.17 -6.76
N ALA A 19 -6.17 34.63 -6.44
CA ALA A 19 -5.01 33.75 -6.28
C ALA A 19 -5.19 32.69 -5.16
N ILE A 20 -5.83 33.05 -4.04
CA ILE A 20 -6.18 32.09 -2.96
C ILE A 20 -7.20 31.06 -3.47
N THR A 21 -8.16 31.49 -4.30
CA THR A 21 -9.18 30.61 -4.85
C THR A 21 -8.56 29.61 -5.83
N GLU A 22 -7.70 30.07 -6.73
CA GLU A 22 -6.94 29.21 -7.65
C GLU A 22 -6.02 28.24 -6.89
N ALA A 23 -5.29 28.72 -5.87
CA ALA A 23 -4.43 27.87 -5.05
C ALA A 23 -5.24 26.76 -4.34
N ARG A 24 -6.45 27.08 -3.86
CA ARG A 24 -7.35 26.11 -3.23
C ARG A 24 -7.88 25.09 -4.22
N GLU A 25 -8.12 25.48 -5.46
CA GLU A 25 -8.53 24.57 -6.53
C GLU A 25 -7.39 23.63 -6.92
N LEU A 26 -6.18 24.16 -7.11
CA LEU A 26 -4.98 23.38 -7.40
C LEU A 26 -4.67 22.37 -6.29
N MET A 27 -4.74 22.78 -5.03
CA MET A 27 -4.54 21.87 -3.88
C MET A 27 -5.54 20.72 -3.85
N GLN A 28 -6.80 20.95 -4.23
CA GLN A 28 -7.80 19.88 -4.28
C GLN A 28 -7.47 18.85 -5.36
N VAL A 29 -6.98 19.31 -6.51
CA VAL A 29 -6.51 18.42 -7.59
C VAL A 29 -5.30 17.61 -7.15
N GLU A 30 -4.30 18.24 -6.53
CA GLU A 30 -3.08 17.54 -6.08
C GLU A 30 -3.39 16.48 -5.01
N VAL A 31 -4.30 16.79 -4.08
CA VAL A 31 -4.76 15.82 -3.06
C VAL A 31 -5.52 14.67 -3.71
N ALA A 32 -6.33 14.93 -4.73
CA ALA A 32 -7.03 13.88 -5.46
C ALA A 32 -6.02 12.97 -6.21
N LEU A 33 -5.03 13.57 -6.88
CA LEU A 33 -4.00 12.84 -7.60
C LEU A 33 -3.13 11.99 -6.66
N ALA A 34 -2.64 12.57 -5.58
CA ALA A 34 -1.84 11.85 -4.58
C ALA A 34 -2.62 10.68 -3.95
N ARG A 35 -3.94 10.83 -3.79
CA ARG A 35 -4.80 9.74 -3.30
C ARG A 35 -4.93 8.62 -4.32
N ASP A 36 -5.06 8.93 -5.59
CA ASP A 36 -5.14 7.94 -6.66
C ASP A 36 -3.81 7.21 -6.85
N GLU A 37 -2.69 7.94 -6.87
CA GLU A 37 -1.36 7.35 -6.96
C GLU A 37 -1.08 6.41 -5.77
N MET A 38 -1.43 6.84 -4.55
CA MET A 38 -1.32 5.99 -3.36
C MET A 38 -2.18 4.71 -3.48
N ASN A 39 -3.40 4.81 -4.01
CA ASN A 39 -4.25 3.62 -4.21
C ASN A 39 -3.65 2.68 -5.26
N GLU A 40 -3.08 3.22 -6.33
CA GLU A 40 -2.42 2.45 -7.37
C GLU A 40 -1.15 1.75 -6.85
N GLU A 41 -0.30 2.46 -6.11
CA GLU A 41 0.87 1.89 -5.46
C GLU A 41 0.50 0.75 -4.50
N ILE A 42 -0.54 0.95 -3.67
CA ILE A 42 -1.04 -0.10 -2.77
C ILE A 42 -1.53 -1.33 -3.56
N SER A 43 -2.25 -1.10 -4.66
CA SER A 43 -2.75 -2.18 -5.52
C SER A 43 -1.60 -2.98 -6.12
N ARG A 44 -0.59 -2.29 -6.67
CA ARG A 44 0.63 -2.91 -7.24
C ARG A 44 1.41 -3.65 -6.16
N ALA A 45 1.61 -3.05 -4.99
CA ALA A 45 2.29 -3.68 -3.86
C ALA A 45 1.57 -4.96 -3.40
N LYS A 46 0.22 -4.93 -3.34
CA LYS A 46 -0.59 -6.10 -3.02
C LYS A 46 -0.41 -7.21 -4.06
N ALA A 47 -0.50 -6.87 -5.35
CA ALA A 47 -0.30 -7.83 -6.43
C ALA A 47 1.09 -8.48 -6.38
N SER A 48 2.14 -7.67 -6.19
CA SER A 48 3.51 -8.15 -6.01
C SER A 48 3.68 -9.04 -4.79
N CYS A 49 3.04 -8.70 -3.67
CA CYS A 49 3.09 -9.51 -2.45
C CYS A 49 2.43 -10.88 -2.67
N VAL A 50 1.28 -10.92 -3.35
CA VAL A 50 0.61 -12.18 -3.72
C VAL A 50 1.47 -13.01 -4.65
N ALA A 51 2.04 -12.40 -5.70
CA ALA A 51 2.90 -13.09 -6.66
C ALA A 51 4.15 -13.68 -6.00
N LEU A 52 4.84 -12.90 -5.16
CA LEU A 52 6.01 -13.37 -4.40
C LEU A 52 5.64 -14.46 -3.40
N GLY A 53 4.52 -14.31 -2.69
CA GLY A 53 4.01 -15.34 -1.78
C GLY A 53 3.72 -16.65 -2.50
N ALA A 54 3.07 -16.59 -3.67
CA ALA A 54 2.80 -17.76 -4.50
C ALA A 54 4.09 -18.40 -5.03
N ALA A 55 5.05 -17.61 -5.49
CA ALA A 55 6.35 -18.09 -5.95
C ALA A 55 7.12 -18.80 -4.82
N ALA A 56 7.14 -18.22 -3.62
CA ALA A 56 7.78 -18.84 -2.45
C ALA A 56 7.11 -20.17 -2.08
N ALA A 57 5.77 -20.23 -2.10
CA ALA A 57 5.02 -21.46 -1.84
C ALA A 57 5.32 -22.54 -2.90
N ALA A 58 5.34 -22.17 -4.17
CA ALA A 58 5.67 -23.08 -5.26
C ALA A 58 7.10 -23.63 -5.15
N ALA A 59 8.07 -22.78 -4.83
CA ALA A 59 9.46 -23.20 -4.61
C ALA A 59 9.58 -24.19 -3.45
N LEU A 60 8.91 -23.92 -2.32
CA LEU A 60 8.88 -24.82 -1.17
C LEU A 60 8.26 -26.18 -1.51
N LEU A 61 7.13 -26.19 -2.24
CA LEU A 61 6.51 -27.44 -2.71
C LEU A 61 7.42 -28.20 -3.66
N GLY A 62 8.11 -27.51 -4.59
CA GLY A 62 9.08 -28.12 -5.48
C GLY A 62 10.22 -28.81 -4.73
N VAL A 63 10.80 -28.13 -3.73
CA VAL A 63 11.83 -28.72 -2.85
C VAL A 63 11.29 -29.94 -2.11
N ALA A 64 10.09 -29.86 -1.55
CA ALA A 64 9.47 -30.98 -0.85
C ALA A 64 9.28 -32.20 -1.77
N LEU A 65 8.82 -31.99 -3.01
CA LEU A 65 8.65 -33.07 -3.99
C LEU A 65 9.99 -33.71 -4.39
N VAL A 66 11.05 -32.92 -4.57
CA VAL A 66 12.39 -33.44 -4.85
C VAL A 66 12.89 -34.29 -3.68
N LEU A 67 12.70 -33.84 -2.43
CA LEU A 67 13.09 -34.61 -1.25
C LEU A 67 12.29 -35.92 -1.13
N VAL A 68 10.98 -35.88 -1.41
CA VAL A 68 10.15 -37.10 -1.47
C VAL A 68 10.65 -38.06 -2.55
N ALA A 69 10.97 -37.57 -3.76
CA ALA A 69 11.48 -38.39 -4.83
C ALA A 69 12.82 -39.05 -4.45
N ILE A 70 13.73 -38.30 -3.83
CA ILE A 70 15.01 -38.83 -3.33
C ILE A 70 14.77 -39.89 -2.24
N ALA A 71 13.87 -39.63 -1.29
CA ALA A 71 13.55 -40.57 -0.22
C ALA A 71 13.04 -41.91 -0.78
N LEU A 72 12.09 -41.86 -1.72
CA LEU A 72 11.54 -43.05 -2.38
C LEU A 72 12.57 -43.76 -3.28
N ALA A 73 13.52 -43.03 -3.86
CA ALA A 73 14.60 -43.61 -4.66
C ALA A 73 15.62 -44.39 -3.82
N ILE A 74 15.89 -43.96 -2.59
CA ILE A 74 16.80 -44.64 -1.65
C ILE A 74 16.11 -45.83 -0.98
N ALA A 75 14.89 -45.62 -0.50
CA ALA A 75 14.06 -46.63 0.13
C ALA A 75 12.64 -46.51 -0.44
N PRO A 76 12.13 -47.49 -1.20
CA PRO A 76 10.80 -47.43 -1.81
C PRO A 76 9.65 -47.54 -0.79
N GLU A 77 9.94 -47.34 0.50
CA GLU A 77 8.94 -47.23 1.55
C GLU A 77 8.40 -45.80 1.65
N PRO A 78 7.08 -45.62 1.84
CA PRO A 78 6.48 -44.29 1.89
C PRO A 78 6.77 -43.52 3.18
N LEU A 79 7.24 -44.19 4.23
CA LEU A 79 7.37 -43.61 5.58
C LEU A 79 8.34 -42.42 5.66
N PRO A 80 9.56 -42.46 5.08
CA PRO A 80 10.48 -41.32 5.12
C PRO A 80 9.95 -40.11 4.34
N ALA A 81 9.34 -40.35 3.16
CA ALA A 81 8.70 -39.30 2.37
C ALA A 81 7.53 -38.64 3.12
N LEU A 82 6.74 -39.44 3.85
CA LEU A 82 5.63 -38.94 4.67
C LEU A 82 6.12 -38.00 5.79
N LEU A 83 7.22 -38.37 6.46
CA LEU A 83 7.82 -37.54 7.51
C LEU A 83 8.32 -36.20 6.98
N ILE A 84 8.95 -36.20 5.79
CA ILE A 84 9.40 -34.96 5.13
C ILE A 84 8.20 -34.08 4.80
N GLY A 85 7.16 -34.63 4.18
CA GLY A 85 5.93 -33.89 3.87
C GLY A 85 5.30 -33.27 5.11
N LEU A 86 5.20 -34.05 6.21
CA LEU A 86 4.65 -33.56 7.47
C LEU A 86 5.48 -32.42 8.08
N ALA A 87 6.82 -32.51 7.98
CA ALA A 87 7.70 -31.44 8.44
C ALA A 87 7.48 -30.13 7.66
N PHE A 88 7.31 -30.19 6.34
CA PHE A 88 7.00 -29.02 5.51
C PHE A 88 5.61 -28.44 5.81
N ILE A 89 4.61 -29.29 6.08
CA ILE A 89 3.28 -28.82 6.52
C ILE A 89 3.39 -28.08 7.85
N ALA A 90 4.11 -28.64 8.82
CA ALA A 90 4.33 -28.02 10.12
C ALA A 90 5.04 -26.66 9.97
N LEU A 91 6.08 -26.59 9.13
CA LEU A 91 6.78 -25.35 8.82
C LEU A 91 5.84 -24.31 8.19
N ALA A 92 5.01 -24.71 7.22
CA ALA A 92 4.05 -23.82 6.57
C ALA A 92 3.03 -23.25 7.56
N ILE A 93 2.54 -24.07 8.50
CA ILE A 93 1.63 -23.61 9.57
C ILE A 93 2.33 -22.58 10.46
N VAL A 94 3.55 -22.86 10.92
CA VAL A 94 4.30 -21.94 11.80
C VAL A 94 4.54 -20.61 11.11
N VAL A 95 5.06 -20.64 9.88
CA VAL A 95 5.34 -19.42 9.10
C VAL A 95 4.05 -18.68 8.79
N GLY A 96 2.98 -19.37 8.41
CA GLY A 96 1.67 -18.78 8.14
C GLY A 96 1.08 -18.07 9.36
N VAL A 97 1.13 -18.70 10.54
CA VAL A 97 0.65 -18.11 11.79
C VAL A 97 1.50 -16.91 12.21
N VAL A 98 2.83 -17.02 12.14
CA VAL A 98 3.73 -15.91 12.47
C VAL A 98 3.53 -14.74 11.51
N GLY A 99 3.43 -15.03 10.21
CA GLY A 99 3.14 -14.04 9.17
C GLY A 99 1.82 -13.32 9.45
N TYR A 100 0.74 -14.08 9.66
CA TYR A 100 -0.58 -13.53 9.98
C TYR A 100 -0.58 -12.63 11.22
N LYS A 101 0.14 -13.02 12.28
CA LYS A 101 0.27 -12.21 13.51
C LYS A 101 1.07 -10.93 13.30
N ARG A 102 1.99 -10.89 12.34
CA ARG A 102 2.82 -9.70 12.03
C ARG A 102 2.16 -8.73 11.05
N VAL A 103 1.08 -9.12 10.37
CA VAL A 103 0.35 -8.19 9.47
C VAL A 103 -0.21 -7.02 10.29
N PRO A 104 0.16 -5.76 9.97
CA PRO A 104 -0.35 -4.59 10.67
C PRO A 104 -1.87 -4.46 10.50
N ARG A 105 -2.61 -4.42 11.62
CA ARG A 105 -4.09 -4.30 11.58
C ARG A 105 -4.58 -2.87 11.31
N ARG A 106 -3.72 -1.88 11.48
CA ARG A 106 -4.03 -0.47 11.26
C ARG A 106 -2.87 0.21 10.51
N PRO A 107 -2.79 0.02 9.18
CA PRO A 107 -1.75 0.65 8.39
C PRO A 107 -1.86 2.17 8.49
N LEU A 108 -0.70 2.84 8.62
CA LEU A 108 -0.55 4.30 8.59
C LEU A 108 -1.29 5.07 9.70
N GLU A 109 -1.58 4.43 10.83
CA GLU A 109 -2.32 5.06 11.94
C GLU A 109 -1.69 6.36 12.45
N ARG A 110 -0.36 6.38 12.61
CA ARG A 110 0.40 7.58 13.01
C ARG A 110 0.32 8.70 11.96
N THR A 111 0.35 8.34 10.67
CA THR A 111 0.27 9.30 9.56
C THR A 111 -1.13 9.90 9.47
N ARG A 112 -2.18 9.07 9.61
CA ARG A 112 -3.58 9.54 9.66
C ARG A 112 -3.85 10.44 10.87
N GLY A 113 -3.25 10.12 12.02
CA GLY A 113 -3.35 10.93 13.23
C GLY A 113 -2.73 12.33 13.08
N ARG A 114 -1.55 12.44 12.46
CA ARG A 114 -0.89 13.73 12.20
C ARG A 114 -1.66 14.59 11.20
N LEU A 115 -2.07 14.00 10.08
CA LEU A 115 -2.89 14.69 9.07
C LEU A 115 -4.20 15.24 9.67
N GLY A 116 -4.84 14.47 10.57
CA GLY A 116 -6.05 14.92 11.26
C GLY A 116 -5.83 15.97 12.36
N ALA A 117 -4.60 16.19 12.82
CA ALA A 117 -4.24 17.28 13.72
C ALA A 117 -3.91 18.55 12.93
N ASP A 118 -3.19 18.41 11.82
CA ASP A 118 -2.79 19.54 10.97
C ASP A 118 -4.00 20.21 10.30
N VAL A 119 -4.98 19.43 9.83
CA VAL A 119 -6.25 19.98 9.29
C VAL A 119 -7.04 20.74 10.36
N ARG A 120 -6.92 20.35 11.64
CA ARG A 120 -7.61 21.01 12.75
C ARG A 120 -7.02 22.39 13.03
N LEU A 121 -5.69 22.51 13.06
CA LEU A 121 -4.98 23.77 13.23
C LEU A 121 -5.30 24.78 12.13
N VAL A 122 -5.36 24.35 10.86
CA VAL A 122 -5.72 25.23 9.75
C VAL A 122 -7.16 25.72 9.85
N ARG A 123 -8.07 24.89 10.37
CA ARG A 123 -9.48 25.24 10.57
C ARG A 123 -9.72 26.18 11.75
N GLU A 124 -8.77 26.29 12.67
CA GLU A 124 -8.81 27.24 13.80
C GLU A 124 -8.25 28.63 13.42
N LEU A 125 -7.45 28.71 12.36
CA LEU A 125 -6.84 29.95 11.87
C LEU A 125 -7.69 30.71 10.82
N VAL A 126 -8.81 30.12 10.38
CA VAL A 126 -9.77 30.66 9.40
C VAL A 126 -11.08 30.96 10.08
#